data_AF-A0A9D7K6D6-F1
#
_entry.id   AF-A0A9D7K6D6-F1
#
_cell.length_a   1.000
_cell.length_b   1.000
_cell.length_c   1.000
_cell.angle_alpha   90.00
_cell.angle_beta   90.00
_cell.angle_gamma   90.00
#
_symmetry.space_group_name_H-M   'P 1'
#
loop_
_entity.id
_entity.type
_entity.pdbx_description
1 polymer ?
#
loop_
_entity_poly.entity_id
_entity_poly.type
_entity_poly.pdbx_seq_one_letter_code
_entity_poly.pdbx_strand_id
1 'polypeptide(L)'
;MAATVNFTGSVDRDLLKRAKVIAAKSDTSINALFNAELRYLVETFEAAERGGNQNFRTLLDFSLGRMDDNDALATLGIDNREDLFLLMAQAHLPMPRLPESETRMMVDSLHALTS
;
A
#
# COMPACT_ATOMS: atom_id res chain seq x y z
N MET A 1 -20.67 20.65 12.42
CA MET A 1 -19.69 20.20 13.43
C MET A 1 -19.06 18.92 12.92
N ALA A 2 -17.77 18.92 12.58
CA ALA A 2 -17.09 17.66 12.31
C ALA A 2 -16.92 16.94 13.65
N ALA A 3 -17.74 15.92 13.91
CA ALA A 3 -17.61 15.10 15.10
C ALA A 3 -16.37 14.22 14.94
N THR A 4 -15.20 14.77 15.26
CA THR A 4 -13.95 14.00 15.29
C THR A 4 -14.06 12.94 16.36
N VAL A 5 -13.79 11.69 16.00
CA VAL A 5 -13.75 10.54 16.91
C VAL A 5 -12.31 10.11 17.14
N ASN A 6 -12.01 9.62 18.34
CA ASN A 6 -10.70 9.06 18.65
C ASN A 6 -10.64 7.60 18.19
N PHE A 7 -9.57 7.24 17.49
CA PHE A 7 -9.28 5.88 17.03
C PHE A 7 -7.96 5.40 17.63
N THR A 8 -7.94 4.16 18.12
CA THR A 8 -6.73 3.51 18.63
C THR A 8 -6.38 2.35 17.71
N GLY A 9 -5.17 2.36 17.16
CA GLY A 9 -4.64 1.28 16.34
C GLY A 9 -3.19 0.97 16.70
N SER A 10 -2.77 -0.27 16.42
CA SER A 10 -1.38 -0.70 16.56
C SER A 10 -0.63 -0.46 15.26
N VAL A 11 0.55 0.13 15.35
CA VAL A 11 1.45 0.36 14.21
C VAL A 11 2.86 -0.07 14.56
N ASP A 12 3.64 -0.42 13.55
CA ASP A 12 5.06 -0.71 13.74
C ASP A 12 5.80 0.50 14.36
N ARG A 13 6.69 0.22 15.31
CA ARG A 13 7.40 1.25 16.08
C ARG A 13 8.33 2.08 15.20
N ASP A 14 9.04 1.43 14.28
CA ASP A 14 10.01 2.09 13.42
C ASP A 14 9.30 2.90 12.32
N LEU A 15 8.17 2.40 11.82
CA LEU A 15 7.28 3.17 10.96
C LEU A 15 6.79 4.44 11.66
N LEU A 16 6.29 4.34 12.90
CA LEU A 16 5.82 5.51 13.66
C LEU A 16 6.94 6.52 13.91
N LYS A 17 8.15 6.04 14.23
CA LYS A 17 9.33 6.90 14.41
C LYS A 17 9.66 7.67 13.13
N ARG A 18 9.66 7.01 11.97
CA ARG A 18 9.90 7.66 10.67
C ARG A 18 8.80 8.65 10.31
N ALA A 19 7.54 8.30 10.53
CA ALA A 19 6.40 9.19 10.31
C ALA A 19 6.50 10.47 11.16
N LYS A 20 6.94 10.38 12.43
CA LYS A 20 7.19 11.56 13.28
C LYS A 20 8.24 12.51 12.70
N VAL A 21 9.32 11.97 12.16
CA VAL A 21 10.38 12.78 11.53
C VAL A 21 9.85 13.50 10.29
N ILE A 22 9.05 12.83 9.46
CA ILE A 22 8.43 13.44 8.27
C ILE A 22 7.45 14.55 8.68
N ALA A 23 6.61 14.29 9.68
CA ALA A 23 5.65 15.25 10.20
C ALA A 23 6.35 16.52 10.71
N ALA A 24 7.43 16.37 11.48
CA ALA A 24 8.22 17.49 11.99
C ALA A 24 8.92 18.28 10.86
N LYS A 25 9.46 17.59 9.84
CA LYS A 25 10.10 18.24 8.69
C LYS A 25 9.13 19.01 7.80
N SER A 26 7.86 18.63 7.81
CA SER A 26 6.81 19.19 6.94
C SER A 26 5.84 20.10 7.70
N ASP A 27 6.20 20.50 8.94
CA ASP A 27 5.38 21.33 9.83
C ASP A 27 3.91 20.85 9.95
N THR A 28 3.74 19.53 10.16
CA THR A 28 2.44 18.88 10.25
C THR A 28 2.40 17.85 11.39
N SER A 29 1.26 17.17 11.56
CA SER A 29 1.07 16.13 12.57
C SER A 29 0.86 14.75 11.94
N ILE A 30 1.18 13.68 12.69
CA ILE A 30 0.88 12.30 12.28
C ILE A 30 -0.62 12.15 11.98
N ASN A 31 -1.48 12.76 12.81
CA ASN A 31 -2.92 12.71 12.63
C ASN A 31 -3.35 13.38 11.32
N ALA A 32 -2.74 14.50 10.94
CA ALA A 32 -3.03 15.17 9.66
C ALA A 32 -2.61 14.30 8.47
N LEU A 33 -1.40 13.72 8.51
CA LEU A 33 -0.93 12.79 7.48
C LEU A 33 -1.85 11.57 7.36
N PHE A 34 -2.19 10.95 8.49
CA PHE A 34 -3.08 9.79 8.51
C PHE A 34 -4.49 10.11 7.97
N ASN A 35 -5.07 11.25 8.37
CA ASN A 35 -6.37 11.65 7.86
C ASN A 35 -6.35 11.98 6.36
N ALA A 36 -5.25 12.52 5.83
CA ALA A 36 -5.10 12.77 4.41
C ALA A 36 -5.07 11.46 3.61
N GLU A 37 -4.25 10.49 4.04
CA GLU A 37 -4.17 9.18 3.39
C GLU A 37 -5.49 8.40 3.49
N LEU A 38 -6.11 8.39 4.68
CA LEU A 38 -7.39 7.71 4.89
C LEU A 38 -8.51 8.34 4.05
N ARG A 39 -8.53 9.67 3.94
CA ARG A 39 -9.45 10.37 3.05
C ARG A 39 -9.23 9.98 1.60
N TYR A 40 -7.98 10.03 1.13
CA TYR A 40 -7.64 9.67 -0.25
C TYR A 40 -8.09 8.23 -0.56
N LEU A 41 -7.80 7.28 0.34
CA LEU A 41 -8.21 5.89 0.19
C LEU A 41 -9.74 5.75 0.04
N VAL A 42 -10.50 6.36 0.94
CA VAL A 42 -11.98 6.27 0.94
C VAL A 42 -12.56 6.95 -0.28
N GLU A 43 -12.17 8.19 -0.58
CA GLU A 43 -12.72 8.97 -1.69
C GLU A 43 -12.41 8.31 -3.04
N THR A 44 -11.20 7.74 -3.20
CA THR A 44 -10.81 7.02 -4.42
C THR A 44 -11.59 5.71 -4.57
N PHE A 45 -11.76 4.95 -3.49
CA PHE A 45 -12.54 3.72 -3.51
C PHE A 45 -14.01 3.99 -3.89
N GLU A 46 -14.65 4.96 -3.24
CA GLU A 46 -16.05 5.34 -3.51
C GLU A 46 -16.23 5.91 -4.92
N ALA A 47 -15.24 6.63 -5.45
CA ALA A 47 -15.25 7.10 -6.84
C ALA A 47 -15.15 5.93 -7.83
N ALA A 48 -14.27 4.96 -7.56
CA ALA A 48 -14.10 3.77 -8.39
C ALA A 48 -15.37 2.90 -8.40
N GLU A 49 -16.01 2.68 -7.25
CA GLU A 49 -17.26 1.93 -7.16
C GLU A 49 -18.40 2.60 -7.94
N ARG A 50 -18.56 3.92 -7.82
CA ARG A 50 -19.56 4.67 -8.60
C ARG A 50 -19.32 4.61 -10.10
N GLY A 51 -18.06 4.58 -10.52
CA GLY A 51 -17.65 4.44 -11.91
C GLY A 51 -17.72 3.01 -12.46
N GLY A 52 -18.03 2.01 -11.62
CA GLY A 52 -17.97 0.60 -11.98
C GLY A 52 -16.56 0.09 -12.28
N ASN A 53 -15.53 0.83 -11.87
CA ASN A 53 -14.14 0.50 -12.14
C ASN A 53 -13.60 -0.42 -11.03
N GLN A 54 -13.46 -1.72 -11.35
CA GLN A 54 -12.94 -2.71 -10.42
C GLN A 54 -11.41 -2.68 -10.27
N ASN A 55 -10.70 -1.92 -11.10
CA ASN A 55 -9.23 -1.91 -11.10
C ASN A 55 -8.67 -1.43 -9.77
N PHE A 56 -9.28 -0.41 -9.15
CA PHE A 56 -8.81 0.08 -7.84
C PHE A 56 -8.97 -0.98 -6.75
N ARG A 57 -10.05 -1.78 -6.79
CA ARG A 57 -10.26 -2.89 -5.86
C ARG A 57 -9.19 -3.96 -6.05
N THR A 58 -8.89 -4.32 -7.30
CA THR A 58 -7.83 -5.28 -7.63
C THR A 58 -6.46 -4.80 -7.13
N LEU A 59 -6.10 -3.54 -7.37
CA LEU A 59 -4.87 -2.94 -6.87
C LEU A 59 -4.82 -2.90 -5.34
N LEU A 60 -5.95 -2.63 -4.69
CA LEU A 60 -6.05 -2.64 -3.22
C LEU A 60 -5.86 -4.06 -2.66
N ASP A 61 -6.51 -5.07 -3.23
CA ASP A 61 -6.36 -6.47 -2.81
C ASP A 61 -4.92 -6.95 -3.01
N PHE A 62 -4.27 -6.55 -4.10
CA PHE A 62 -2.84 -6.78 -4.33
C PHE A 62 -1.97 -6.07 -3.28
N SER A 63 -2.22 -4.78 -2.97
CA SER A 63 -1.46 -4.02 -1.96
C SER A 63 -1.54 -4.64 -0.56
N LEU A 64 -2.67 -5.26 -0.23
CA LEU A 64 -2.91 -5.95 1.03
C LEU A 64 -2.34 -7.38 1.06
N GLY A 65 -1.73 -7.84 -0.03
CA GLY A 65 -1.18 -9.19 -0.17
C GLY A 65 -2.25 -10.28 -0.24
N ARG A 66 -3.50 -9.94 -0.60
CA ARG A 66 -4.59 -10.91 -0.77
C ARG A 66 -4.65 -11.50 -2.18
N MET A 67 -3.95 -10.87 -3.12
CA MET A 67 -3.87 -11.26 -4.52
C MET A 67 -2.40 -11.31 -4.92
N ASP A 68 -2.02 -12.28 -5.74
CA ASP A 68 -0.67 -12.37 -6.29
C ASP A 68 -0.48 -11.41 -7.48
N ASP A 69 0.77 -11.29 -7.94
CA ASP A 69 1.10 -10.40 -9.05
C ASP A 69 0.52 -10.87 -10.39
N ASN A 70 0.54 -12.17 -10.69
CA ASN A 70 0.03 -12.72 -11.93
C ASN A 70 -1.49 -12.56 -12.05
N ASP A 71 -2.22 -12.81 -10.95
CA ASP A 71 -3.66 -12.63 -10.85
C ASP A 71 -4.05 -11.16 -11.00
N ALA A 72 -3.27 -10.25 -10.39
CA ALA A 72 -3.47 -8.81 -10.54
C ALA A 72 -3.26 -8.37 -12.00
N LEU A 73 -2.16 -8.81 -12.65
CA LEU A 73 -1.88 -8.53 -14.05
C LEU A 73 -3.00 -9.02 -14.98
N ALA A 74 -3.44 -10.28 -14.79
CA ALA A 74 -4.51 -10.87 -15.59
C ALA A 74 -5.86 -10.15 -15.41
N THR A 75 -6.21 -9.78 -14.17
CA THR A 75 -7.46 -9.08 -13.87
C THR A 75 -7.48 -7.65 -14.41
N LEU A 76 -6.32 -6.97 -14.41
CA LEU A 76 -6.17 -5.63 -14.93
C LEU A 76 -5.97 -5.58 -16.45
N GLY A 77 -5.73 -6.73 -17.08
CA GLY A 77 -5.48 -6.83 -18.52
C GLY A 77 -4.17 -6.17 -18.96
N ILE A 78 -3.14 -6.24 -18.11
CA ILE A 78 -1.80 -5.67 -18.36
C ILE A 78 -0.76 -6.78 -18.43
N ASP A 79 0.21 -6.62 -19.33
CA ASP A 79 1.15 -7.69 -19.67
C ASP A 79 2.47 -7.62 -18.90
N ASN A 80 2.74 -6.50 -18.23
CA ASN A 80 4.03 -6.26 -17.60
C ASN A 80 3.90 -5.74 -16.15
N ARG A 81 4.88 -6.10 -15.33
CA ARG A 81 4.96 -5.70 -13.91
C ARG A 81 5.27 -4.22 -13.72
N GLU A 82 5.86 -3.55 -14.72
CA GLU A 82 6.21 -2.14 -14.64
C GLU A 82 4.94 -1.26 -14.66
N ASP A 83 3.98 -1.60 -15.52
CA ASP A 83 2.66 -0.98 -15.60
C ASP A 83 1.89 -1.19 -14.29
N LEU A 84 1.96 -2.40 -13.72
CA LEU A 84 1.38 -2.66 -12.39
C LEU A 84 2.00 -1.73 -11.34
N PHE A 85 3.32 -1.58 -11.34
CA PHE A 85 4.01 -0.66 -10.42
C PHE A 85 3.59 0.80 -10.63
N LEU A 86 3.47 1.26 -11.89
CA LEU A 86 3.01 2.62 -12.20
C LEU A 86 1.57 2.85 -11.75
N LEU A 87 0.68 1.87 -11.94
CA LEU A 87 -0.71 1.92 -11.47
C LEU A 87 -0.78 1.99 -9.94
N MET A 88 0.03 1.19 -9.23
CA MET A 88 0.13 1.22 -7.77
C MET A 88 0.61 2.59 -7.27
N ALA A 89 1.65 3.14 -7.91
CA ALA A 89 2.18 4.46 -7.58
C ALA A 89 1.14 5.57 -7.80
N GLN A 90 0.43 5.53 -8.93
CA GLN A 90 -0.63 6.48 -9.24
C GLN A 90 -1.82 6.38 -8.26
N ALA A 91 -2.13 5.17 -7.80
CA ALA A 91 -3.18 4.89 -6.81
C ALA A 91 -2.73 5.16 -5.36
N HIS A 92 -1.50 5.62 -5.14
CA HIS A 92 -0.89 5.80 -3.81
C HIS A 92 -0.92 4.53 -2.94
N LEU A 93 -0.91 3.36 -3.58
CA LEU A 93 -0.93 2.08 -2.89
C LEU A 93 0.50 1.55 -2.74
N PRO A 94 0.90 1.10 -1.53
CA PRO A 94 2.20 0.50 -1.34
C PRO A 94 2.27 -0.85 -2.05
N MET A 95 3.43 -1.18 -2.60
CA MET A 95 3.70 -2.55 -3.04
C MET A 95 3.58 -3.52 -1.85
N PRO A 96 2.97 -4.70 -2.05
CA PRO A 96 2.87 -5.70 -1.00
C PRO A 96 4.27 -6.06 -0.50
N ARG A 97 4.41 -6.11 0.82
CA ARG A 97 5.67 -6.52 1.45
C ARG A 97 5.59 -7.98 1.80
N LEU A 98 6.59 -8.74 1.36
CA LEU A 98 6.79 -10.11 1.85
C LEU A 98 7.22 -10.06 3.32
N PRO A 99 6.81 -11.04 4.13
CA PRO A 99 7.37 -11.24 5.47
C PRO A 99 8.90 -11.32 5.41
N GLU A 100 9.56 -10.80 6.45
CA GLU A 100 11.03 -10.80 6.51
C GLU A 100 11.60 -12.22 6.43
N SER A 101 10.94 -13.20 7.06
CA SER A 101 11.33 -14.61 7.01
C SER A 101 11.33 -15.18 5.59
N GLU A 102 10.32 -14.82 4.79
CA GLU A 102 10.21 -15.27 3.41
C GLU A 102 11.27 -14.61 2.53
N THR A 103 11.47 -13.31 2.71
CA THR A 103 12.55 -12.57 2.06
C THR A 103 13.92 -13.18 2.38
N ARG A 104 14.14 -13.61 3.64
CA ARG A 104 15.38 -14.27 4.07
C ARG A 104 15.60 -15.61 3.35
N MET A 105 14.58 -16.45 3.26
CA MET A 105 14.67 -17.73 2.54
C MET A 105 15.01 -17.55 1.06
N MET A 106 14.45 -16.52 0.41
CA MET A 106 14.77 -16.20 -0.99
C MET A 106 16.24 -15.80 -1.15
N VAL A 107 16.77 -14.98 -0.23
CA VAL A 107 18.20 -14.60 -0.20
C VAL A 107 19.10 -15.81 -0.01
N ASP A 108 18.78 -16.69 0.94
CA ASP A 108 19.55 -17.90 1.20
C ASP A 108 19.55 -18.85 -0.01
N SER A 109 18.40 -18.97 -0.69
CA SER A 109 18.26 -19.76 -1.93
C SER A 109 19.11 -19.19 -3.07
N LEU A 110 19.17 -17.87 -3.22
CA LEU A 110 20.03 -17.21 -4.22
C LEU A 110 21.51 -17.44 -3.92
N HIS A 111 21.91 -17.35 -2.66
CA HIS A 111 23.30 -17.63 -2.27
C HIS A 111 23.71 -19.08 -2.58
N ALA A 112 22.78 -20.04 -2.39
CA ALA A 112 23.01 -21.45 -2.72
C ALA A 112 23.13 -21.73 -4.23
N LEU A 113 22.61 -20.86 -5.10
CA LEU A 113 22.79 -20.98 -6.55
C LEU A 113 24.15 -20.49 -7.03
N THR A 114 24.81 -19.64 -6.23
CA THR A 114 26.15 -19.09 -6.52
C THR A 114 27.30 -19.89 -5.88
N SER A 115 26.99 -20.94 -5.11
CA SER A 115 27.96 -21.87 -4.50
C SER A 115 28.04 -23.18 -5.26
#